data_AF-A0A519U5X9-F1
#
_entry.id   AF-A0A519U5X9-F1
#
_cell.length_a   1.000
_cell.length_b   1.000
_cell.length_c   1.000
_cell.angle_alpha   90.00
_cell.angle_beta   90.00
_cell.angle_gamma   90.00
#
_symmetry.space_group_name_H-M   'P 1'
#
loop_
_entity.id
_entity.type
_entity.pdbx_description
1 polymer ?
#
loop_
_entity_poly.entity_id
_entity_poly.type
_entity_poly.pdbx_seq_one_letter_code
_entity_poly.pdbx_strand_id
1 'polypeptide(L)' 'MITAAEISREHDLTIEEVKSLPMFAHFSDEQAREVIITIKRFSEIIFKCHERNGNSPSETSGSSP' A
#
# COMPACT_ATOMS: atom_id res chain seq x y z
N MET A 1 15.21 16.65 1.35
CA MET A 1 14.12 16.13 0.51
C MET A 1 14.34 14.63 0.40
N ILE A 2 13.41 13.83 0.91
CA ILE A 2 13.48 12.37 0.75
C ILE A 2 12.99 12.05 -0.65
N THR A 3 13.81 11.37 -1.43
CA THR A 3 13.51 10.99 -2.81
C THR A 3 12.53 9.81 -2.82
N ALA A 4 11.72 9.66 -3.88
CA ALA A 4 10.81 8.51 -4.02
C ALA A 4 11.56 7.15 -3.96
N ALA A 5 12.83 7.14 -4.36
CA ALA A 5 13.71 5.98 -4.25
C ALA A 5 14.12 5.67 -2.79
N GLU A 6 14.30 6.69 -1.94
CA GLU A 6 14.58 6.52 -0.51
C GLU A 6 13.35 6.01 0.25
N ILE A 7 12.16 6.54 -0.06
CA ILE A 7 10.87 6.00 0.45
C ILE A 7 10.74 4.52 0.07
N SER A 8 11.16 4.15 -1.14
CA SER A 8 11.03 2.78 -1.62
C SER A 8 12.04 1.79 -1.01
N ARG A 9 13.13 2.27 -0.39
CA ARG A 9 14.21 1.41 0.14
C ARG A 9 14.15 1.24 1.66
N GLU A 10 13.58 2.21 2.37
CA GLU A 10 13.43 2.20 3.84
C GLU A 10 12.13 1.51 4.31
N HIS A 11 11.21 1.19 3.39
CA HIS A 11 9.89 0.60 3.69
C HIS A 11 9.63 -0.78 3.05
N ASP A 12 10.67 -1.43 2.53
CA ASP A 12 10.52 -2.78 2.01
C ASP A 12 10.47 -3.80 3.17
N LEU A 13 9.26 -4.32 3.42
CA LEU A 13 9.03 -5.42 4.35
C LEU A 13 9.95 -6.61 4.04
N THR A 14 10.69 -7.08 5.04
CA THR A 14 11.53 -8.27 4.90
C THR A 14 10.76 -9.56 5.26
N ILE A 15 11.31 -10.70 4.85
CA ILE A 15 10.75 -12.01 5.20
C ILE A 15 10.78 -12.22 6.72
N GLU A 16 11.86 -11.80 7.37
CA GLU A 16 12.00 -11.90 8.83
C GLU A 16 10.95 -11.06 9.55
N GLU A 17 10.69 -9.84 9.09
CA GLU A 17 9.66 -8.97 9.66
C GLU A 17 8.27 -9.57 9.50
N VAL A 18 7.95 -10.12 8.33
CA VAL A 18 6.67 -10.81 8.11
C VAL A 18 6.53 -12.00 9.05
N LYS A 19 7.56 -12.86 9.12
CA LYS A 19 7.54 -14.07 9.96
C LYS A 19 7.64 -13.76 11.45
N SER A 20 8.07 -12.55 11.84
CA SER A 20 8.04 -12.11 13.24
C SER A 20 6.61 -11.96 13.79
N LEU A 21 5.62 -11.79 12.90
CA LEU A 21 4.22 -11.73 13.28
C LEU A 21 3.69 -13.15 13.56
N PRO A 22 3.03 -13.41 14.71
CA PRO A 22 2.55 -14.74 15.06
C PRO A 22 1.65 -15.39 14.00
N MET A 23 0.90 -14.58 13.25
CA MET A 23 0.04 -15.03 12.16
C MET A 23 0.81 -15.68 11.00
N PHE A 24 2.06 -15.24 10.73
CA PHE A 24 2.87 -15.71 9.60
C PHE A 24 4.11 -16.48 10.04
N ALA A 25 4.31 -16.72 11.35
CA ALA A 25 5.51 -17.38 11.86
C ALA A 25 5.79 -18.78 11.28
N HIS A 26 4.73 -19.47 10.86
CA HIS A 26 4.79 -20.82 10.28
C HIS A 26 4.93 -20.82 8.75
N PHE A 27 4.95 -19.65 8.11
CA PHE A 27 5.07 -19.55 6.66
C PHE A 27 6.47 -19.93 6.19
N SER A 28 6.55 -20.59 5.05
CA SER A 28 7.79 -20.69 4.30
C SER A 28 8.22 -19.31 3.79
N ASP A 29 9.48 -19.16 3.39
CA ASP A 29 9.96 -17.91 2.84
C ASP A 29 9.21 -17.53 1.54
N GLU A 30 8.79 -18.53 0.76
CA GLU A 30 7.98 -18.31 -0.44
C GLU A 30 6.60 -17.73 -0.10
N GLN A 31 5.94 -18.30 0.91
CA GLN A 31 4.66 -17.80 1.41
C GLN A 31 4.79 -16.39 2.02
N ALA A 32 5.89 -16.12 2.74
CA ALA A 32 6.16 -14.79 3.25
C ALA A 32 6.40 -13.76 2.11
N ARG A 33 7.07 -14.15 1.02
CA ARG A 33 7.19 -13.30 -0.19
C ARG A 33 5.82 -13.00 -0.80
N GLU A 34 4.92 -13.98 -0.86
CA GLU A 34 3.56 -13.76 -1.37
C GLU A 34 2.80 -12.73 -0.53
N VAL A 35 2.96 -12.75 0.80
CA VAL A 35 2.37 -11.74 1.70
C VAL A 35 2.91 -10.35 1.37
N ILE A 36 4.23 -10.21 1.21
CA ILE A 36 4.86 -8.92 0.87
C ILE A 36 4.32 -8.39 -0.46
N ILE A 37 4.27 -9.23 -1.50
CA ILE A 37 3.74 -8.88 -2.82
C ILE A 37 2.27 -8.44 -2.71
N THR A 38 1.48 -9.14 -1.90
CA THR A 38 0.06 -8.84 -1.70
C THR A 38 -0.13 -7.48 -1.03
N ILE A 39 0.63 -7.17 0.02
CA ILE A 39 0.59 -5.87 0.70
C ILE A 39 0.99 -4.73 -0.25
N LYS A 40 2.04 -4.94 -1.07
CA LYS A 40 2.46 -3.95 -2.08
C LYS A 40 1.35 -3.68 -3.09
N ARG A 41 0.76 -4.73 -3.66
CA ARG A 41 -0.38 -4.60 -4.60
C ARG A 41 -1.56 -3.87 -3.97
N PHE A 42 -1.90 -4.20 -2.73
CA PHE A 42 -3.00 -3.55 -2.03
C PHE A 42 -2.74 -2.06 -1.81
N SER A 43 -1.50 -1.72 -1.43
CA SER A 43 -1.07 -0.33 -1.24
C SER A 43 -1.14 0.47 -2.55
N GLU A 44 -0.71 -0.11 -3.67
CA GLU A 44 -0.84 0.51 -4.99
C GLU A 44 -2.31 0.75 -5.38
N ILE A 45 -3.20 -0.20 -5.10
CA ILE A 45 -4.62 -0.07 -5.39
C ILE A 45 -5.21 1.10 -4.59
N ILE A 46 -4.95 1.16 -3.28
CA ILE A 46 -5.42 2.24 -2.42
C ILE A 46 -4.91 3.59 -2.92
N PHE A 47 -3.63 3.68 -3.24
CA PHE A 47 -3.02 4.91 -3.75
C PHE A 47 -3.71 5.37 -5.04
N LYS A 48 -3.88 4.47 -6.02
CA LYS A 48 -4.57 4.77 -7.28
C LYS A 48 -6.04 5.17 -7.08
N CYS A 49 -6.75 4.52 -6.16
CA CYS A 49 -8.12 4.89 -5.81
C CYS A 49 -8.18 6.30 -5.20
N HIS A 50 -7.24 6.63 -4.31
CA HIS A 50 -7.15 7.96 -3.72
C HIS A 50 -6.85 9.03 -4.77
N GLU A 51 -5.87 8.81 -5.65
CA GLU A 51 -5.57 9.73 -6.76
C GLU A 51 -6.79 9.97 -7.67
N ARG A 52 -7.54 8.90 -7.97
CA ARG A 52 -8.74 9.00 -8.80
C ARG A 52 -9.87 9.79 -8.12
N ASN A 53 -10.02 9.65 -6.80
CA ASN A 53 -11.04 10.37 -6.05
C ASN A 53 -10.67 11.85 -5.80
N GLY A 54 -9.36 12.16 -5.67
CA GLY A 54 -8.85 13.53 -5.61
C GLY A 54 -8.95 14.29 -6.94
N ASN A 55 -9.19 13.59 -8.04
CA ASN A 55 -9.39 14.15 -9.39
C ASN A 55 -10.85 14.13 -9.86
N SER A 56 -11.79 13.80 -8.96
CA SER A 56 -13.21 14.05 -9.20
C SER A 56 -13.44 15.57 -9.14
N PRO A 57 -14.02 16.23 -10.16
CA PRO A 57 -14.47 17.60 -9.98
C PRO A 57 -15.47 17.61 -8.81
N SER A 58 -15.15 18.39 -7.78
CA SER A 58 -16.10 18.72 -6.74
C SER A 58 -17.27 19.46 -7.38
N GLU A 59 -18.34 18.75 -7.76
CA GLU A 59 -19.64 19.38 -7.98
C GLU A 59 -20.25 19.71 -6.62
N THR A 60 -19.69 20.71 -5.96
CA THR A 60 -20.45 21.58 -5.07
C THR A 60 -20.91 22.77 -5.90
N SER A 61 -22.17 22.76 -6.30
CA SER A 61 -22.94 23.96 -6.63
C SER A 61 -24.40 23.66 -6.34
N GLY A 62 -24.86 24.08 -5.17
CA GLY A 62 -26.28 24.22 -4.93
C GLY A 62 -26.84 25.33 -5.82
N SER A 63 -28.09 25.16 -6.25
CA SER A 63 -29.12 26.20 -6.37
C SER A 63 -30.38 25.56 -6.95
N SER A 64 -31.35 25.26 -6.09
CA SER A 64 -32.74 25.14 -6.52
C SER A 64 -33.47 26.41 -6.05
N PRO A 65 -34.11 27.17 -6.95
CA PRO A 65 -35.08 28.20 -6.56
C PRO A 65 -36.35 27.59 -5.96
#